data_AF-A0A923PV68-F1
#
_entry.id   AF-A0A923PV68-F1
#
_cell.length_a   1.000
_cell.length_b   1.000
_cell.length_c   1.000
_cell.angle_alpha   90.00
_cell.angle_beta   90.00
_cell.angle_gamma   90.00
#
_symmetry.space_group_name_H-M   'P 1'
#
loop_
_entity.id
_entity.type
_entity.pdbx_description
1 polymer ?
#
loop_
_entity_poly.entity_id
_entity_poly.type
_entity_poly.pdbx_seq_one_letter_code
_entity_poly.pdbx_strand_id
1 'polypeptide(L)'
;MPLPLLTDPRLPLALRPLGHPVFAQLQAVKDGFGSALVLVFMIGFFWGIIKIWGGANAISKGDSEGKAGILAGIIIAAAAAIMAALFTIFGMQDAILTPRF
;
A
#
# COMPACT_ATOMS: atom_id res chain seq x y z
N MET A 1 63.54 -12.68 -25.07
CA MET A 1 62.27 -13.09 -24.45
C MET A 1 62.38 -12.82 -22.96
N PRO A 2 61.67 -11.81 -22.43
CA PRO A 2 60.71 -12.11 -21.37
C PRO A 2 59.41 -11.30 -21.50
N LEU A 3 58.28 -11.95 -21.24
CA LEU A 3 56.98 -11.33 -21.00
C LEU A 3 56.93 -10.79 -19.56
N PRO A 4 56.64 -9.49 -19.32
CA PRO A 4 56.20 -9.01 -18.02
C PRO A 4 54.67 -8.84 -18.08
N LEU A 5 53.93 -9.90 -17.75
CA LEU A 5 52.46 -9.86 -17.68
C LEU A 5 51.98 -10.32 -16.28
N LEU A 6 52.71 -9.89 -15.24
CA LEU A 6 52.46 -10.24 -13.84
C LEU A 6 52.63 -9.02 -12.90
N THR A 7 52.15 -7.85 -13.32
CA THR A 7 52.03 -6.69 -12.44
C THR A 7 50.75 -5.93 -12.75
N ASP A 8 49.62 -6.48 -12.31
CA ASP A 8 48.48 -5.63 -11.99
C ASP A 8 47.88 -6.08 -10.66
N PRO A 9 48.40 -5.60 -9.51
CA PRO A 9 47.80 -5.86 -8.20
C PRO A 9 46.55 -4.98 -7.96
N ARG A 10 45.98 -4.40 -9.01
CA ARG A 10 44.83 -3.49 -8.96
C ARG A 10 43.60 -4.07 -9.64
N LEU A 11 43.29 -5.33 -9.38
CA LEU A 11 41.89 -5.72 -9.41
C LEU A 11 41.27 -5.15 -8.14
N PRO A 12 40.50 -4.03 -8.17
CA PRO A 12 39.58 -3.79 -7.09
C PRO A 12 38.70 -5.03 -7.06
N LEU A 13 38.81 -5.81 -5.98
CA LEU A 13 37.73 -6.68 -5.54
C LEU A 13 36.53 -5.75 -5.43
N ALA A 14 35.79 -5.62 -6.53
CA ALA A 14 34.50 -5.01 -6.56
C ALA A 14 33.70 -5.83 -5.56
N LEU A 15 33.60 -5.31 -4.35
CA LEU A 15 32.66 -5.72 -3.33
C LEU A 15 31.29 -5.54 -3.97
N ARG A 16 30.90 -6.55 -4.75
CA ARG A 16 29.58 -6.68 -5.33
C ARG A 16 28.67 -6.62 -4.10
N PRO A 17 27.79 -5.61 -3.98
CA PRO A 17 26.89 -5.55 -2.86
C PRO A 17 25.96 -6.75 -3.00
N LEU A 18 26.30 -7.85 -2.32
CA LEU A 18 25.53 -9.10 -2.30
C LEU A 18 24.16 -8.92 -1.61
N GLY A 19 23.87 -7.72 -1.11
CA GLY A 19 22.56 -7.33 -0.58
C GLY A 19 21.59 -6.71 -1.60
N HIS A 20 21.83 -6.74 -2.91
CA HIS A 20 20.99 -5.96 -3.84
C HIS A 20 19.65 -6.60 -4.32
N PRO A 21 19.52 -7.91 -4.59
CA PRO A 21 18.31 -8.43 -5.22
C PRO A 21 17.14 -8.57 -4.24
N VAL A 22 17.41 -8.95 -2.99
CA VAL A 22 16.37 -9.18 -1.96
C VAL A 22 15.68 -7.85 -1.59
N PHE A 23 16.45 -6.77 -1.43
CA PHE A 23 15.88 -5.46 -1.10
C PHE A 23 15.08 -4.87 -2.26
N ALA A 24 15.52 -5.08 -3.51
CA ALA A 24 14.74 -4.68 -4.69
C ALA A 24 13.42 -5.46 -4.82
N GLN A 25 13.45 -6.77 -4.54
CA GLN A 25 12.25 -7.60 -4.51
C GLN A 25 11.29 -7.18 -3.39
N LEU A 26 11.81 -6.88 -2.19
CA LEU A 26 11.00 -6.41 -1.07
C LEU A 26 10.32 -5.07 -1.38
N GLN A 27 11.03 -4.15 -2.04
CA GLN A 27 10.45 -2.88 -2.49
C GLN A 27 9.32 -3.10 -3.51
N ALA A 28 9.52 -3.95 -4.51
CA ALA A 28 8.48 -4.27 -5.49
C ALA A 28 7.23 -4.92 -4.86
N VAL A 29 7.42 -5.79 -3.87
CA VAL A 29 6.31 -6.42 -3.12
C VAL A 29 5.57 -5.37 -2.30
N LYS A 30 6.30 -4.47 -1.62
CA LYS A 30 5.73 -3.37 -0.84
C LYS A 30 4.90 -2.43 -1.73
N ASP A 31 5.43 -2.08 -2.90
CA ASP A 31 4.77 -1.21 -3.88
C ASP A 31 3.51 -1.86 -4.46
N GLY A 32 3.58 -3.15 -4.80
CA GLY A 32 2.44 -3.94 -5.26
C GLY A 32 1.36 -4.11 -4.19
N PHE A 33 1.76 -4.36 -2.95
CA PHE A 33 0.84 -4.46 -1.81
C PHE A 33 0.14 -3.13 -1.53
N GLY A 34 0.87 -2.01 -1.53
CA GLY A 34 0.29 -0.68 -1.38
C GLY A 34 -0.73 -0.36 -2.47
N SER A 35 -0.41 -0.71 -3.73
CA SER A 35 -1.31 -0.52 -4.87
C SER A 35 -2.58 -1.36 -4.75
N ALA A 36 -2.44 -2.65 -4.38
CA ALA A 36 -3.58 -3.54 -4.17
C ALA A 36 -4.45 -3.07 -2.99
N LEU A 37 -3.83 -2.60 -1.90
CA LEU A 37 -4.53 -2.11 -0.72
C LEU A 37 -5.39 -0.88 -1.05
N VAL A 38 -4.85 0.08 -1.82
CA VAL A 38 -5.60 1.25 -2.30
C VAL A 38 -6.80 0.81 -3.14
N LEU A 39 -6.62 -0.14 -4.05
CA LEU A 39 -7.71 -0.65 -4.88
C LEU A 39 -8.82 -1.30 -4.04
N VAL A 40 -8.46 -2.10 -3.03
CA VAL A 40 -9.43 -2.72 -2.11
C VAL A 40 -10.19 -1.66 -1.33
N PHE A 41 -9.52 -0.63 -0.80
CA PHE A 41 -10.20 0.46 -0.12
C PHE A 41 -11.10 1.26 -1.05
N MET A 42 -10.70 1.49 -2.30
CA MET A 42 -11.52 2.19 -3.27
C MET A 42 -12.83 1.43 -3.54
N ILE A 43 -12.75 0.12 -3.78
CA ILE A 43 -13.94 -0.73 -3.99
C ILE A 43 -14.81 -0.77 -2.72
N GLY A 44 -14.20 -0.94 -1.55
CA GLY A 44 -14.90 -0.93 -0.27
C GLY A 44 -15.61 0.39 0.00
N PHE A 45 -14.98 1.52 -0.32
CA PHE A 45 -15.56 2.85 -0.14
C PHE A 45 -16.81 3.06 -0.99
N PHE A 46 -16.80 2.65 -2.26
CA PHE A 46 -17.99 2.68 -3.11
C PHE A 46 -19.13 1.83 -2.53
N TRP A 47 -18.82 0.62 -2.05
CA TRP A 47 -19.79 -0.22 -1.34
C TRP A 47 -20.35 0.43 -0.07
N GLY A 48 -19.50 1.14 0.68
CA GLY A 48 -19.89 1.92 1.85
C GLY A 48 -20.93 2.99 1.50
N ILE A 49 -20.66 3.79 0.45
CA ILE A 49 -21.59 4.84 -0.02
C ILE A 49 -22.93 4.23 -0.43
N ILE A 50 -22.92 3.12 -1.18
CA ILE A 50 -24.16 2.46 -1.62
C ILE A 50 -24.98 2.00 -0.41
N LYS A 51 -24.35 1.45 0.62
CA LYS A 51 -25.05 1.04 1.86
C LYS A 51 -25.61 2.22 2.65
N ILE A 52 -24.87 3.33 2.76
CA ILE A 52 -25.37 4.56 3.40
C ILE A 52 -26.59 5.07 2.66
N TRP A 53 -26.51 5.12 1.33
CA TRP A 53 -27.61 5.63 0.52
C TRP A 53 -28.84 4.71 0.56
N GLY A 54 -28.63 3.39 0.47
CA GLY A 54 -29.69 2.39 0.63
C GLY A 54 -30.35 2.47 2.01
N GLY A 55 -29.56 2.61 3.07
CA GLY A 55 -30.06 2.79 4.43
C GLY A 55 -30.85 4.09 4.60
N ALA A 56 -30.37 5.21 4.05
CA ALA A 56 -31.09 6.49 4.06
C ALA A 56 -32.42 6.41 3.31
N ASN A 57 -32.46 5.70 2.18
CA ASN A 57 -33.68 5.48 1.40
C ASN A 57 -34.67 4.53 2.09
N ALA A 58 -34.20 3.60 2.92
CA ALA A 58 -35.08 2.77 3.74
C ALA A 58 -35.69 3.58 4.89
N ILE A 59 -34.89 4.41 5.57
CA ILE A 59 -35.39 5.32 6.63
C ILE A 59 -36.44 6.29 6.08
N SER A 60 -36.24 6.84 4.88
CA SER A 60 -37.20 7.77 4.27
C SER A 60 -38.56 7.13 3.98
N LYS A 61 -38.61 5.80 3.90
CA LYS A 61 -39.83 5.00 3.69
C LYS A 61 -40.43 4.46 4.99
N GLY A 62 -39.87 4.82 6.14
CA GLY A 62 -40.33 4.36 7.45
C GLY A 62 -39.76 3.01 7.90
N ASP A 63 -38.80 2.44 7.18
CA ASP A 63 -38.14 1.20 7.56
C ASP A 63 -37.01 1.47 8.57
N SER A 64 -37.17 0.90 9.77
CA SER A 64 -36.20 1.02 10.86
C SER A 64 -34.87 0.31 10.60
N GLU A 65 -34.83 -0.68 9.68
CA GLU A 65 -33.61 -1.39 9.31
C GLU A 65 -32.60 -0.50 8.56
N GLY A 66 -33.06 0.63 7.99
CA GLY A 66 -32.19 1.56 7.27
C GLY A 66 -31.07 2.15 8.13
N LYS A 67 -31.24 2.22 9.46
CA LYS A 67 -30.18 2.64 10.40
C LYS A 67 -28.99 1.68 10.40
N ALA A 68 -29.26 0.38 10.31
CA ALA A 68 -28.22 -0.65 10.24
C ALA A 68 -27.44 -0.56 8.92
N GLY A 69 -28.13 -0.24 7.81
CA GLY A 69 -27.50 0.01 6.51
C GLY A 69 -26.54 1.20 6.54
N ILE A 70 -26.96 2.31 7.14
CA ILE A 70 -26.10 3.50 7.33
C ILE A 70 -24.91 3.16 8.22
N LEU A 71 -25.14 2.51 9.37
CA LEU A 71 -24.07 2.14 10.29
C LEU A 71 -23.03 1.23 9.61
N ALA A 72 -23.49 0.22 8.87
CA ALA A 72 -22.62 -0.67 8.12
C ALA A 72 -21.78 0.08 7.08
N GLY A 73 -22.38 1.03 6.35
CA GLY A 73 -21.66 1.82 5.37
C GLY A 73 -20.64 2.79 5.99
N ILE A 74 -20.96 3.40 7.14
CA ILE A 74 -20.03 4.26 7.89
C ILE A 74 -18.81 3.47 8.37
N ILE A 75 -19.01 2.27 8.90
CA ILE A 75 -17.90 1.41 9.38
C ILE A 75 -16.94 1.08 8.22
N ILE A 76 -17.48 0.73 7.05
CA ILE A 76 -16.68 0.44 5.86
C ILE A 76 -15.90 1.69 5.40
N ALA A 77 -16.54 2.87 5.38
CA ALA A 77 -15.87 4.11 5.02
C ALA A 77 -14.80 4.52 6.05
N ALA A 78 -15.06 4.33 7.34
CA ALA A 78 -14.14 4.65 8.43
C ALA A 78 -12.89 3.75 8.43
N ALA A 79 -12.96 2.53 7.89
CA ALA A 79 -11.83 1.61 7.82
C ALA A 79 -10.63 2.22 7.06
N ALA A 80 -10.87 2.96 5.99
CA ALA A 80 -9.82 3.64 5.24
C ALA A 80 -9.13 4.74 6.08
N ALA A 81 -9.92 5.51 6.84
CA ALA A 81 -9.42 6.55 7.72
C ALA A 81 -8.61 5.98 8.90
N ILE A 82 -9.08 4.87 9.49
CA ILE A 82 -8.36 4.15 10.56
C ILE A 82 -7.00 3.68 10.04
N MET A 83 -6.97 3.09 8.85
CA MET A 83 -5.73 2.61 8.25
C MET A 83 -4.77 3.76 7.96
N ALA A 84 -5.24 4.87 7.37
CA ALA A 84 -4.41 6.07 7.18
C ALA A 84 -3.82 6.60 8.50
N ALA A 85 -4.62 6.64 9.57
CA ALA A 85 -4.15 7.04 10.89
C ALA A 85 -3.08 6.09 11.44
N LEU A 86 -3.26 4.78 11.31
CA LEU A 86 -2.29 3.78 11.73
C LEU A 86 -0.97 3.89 10.94
N PHE A 87 -1.02 4.01 9.61
CA PHE A 87 0.16 4.23 8.79
C PHE A 87 0.91 5.51 9.19
N THR A 88 0.18 6.55 9.58
CA THR A 88 0.75 7.80 10.07
C THR A 88 1.44 7.61 11.42
N ILE A 89 0.77 6.98 12.40
CA ILE A 89 1.32 6.76 13.76
C ILE A 89 2.58 5.89 13.73
N PHE A 90 2.60 4.84 12.91
CA PHE A 90 3.73 3.92 12.82
C PHE A 90 4.87 4.41 11.91
N GLY A 91 4.81 5.64 11.41
CA GLY A 91 5.86 6.21 10.56
C GLY A 91 6.03 5.47 9.22
N MET A 92 5.00 4.75 8.77
CA MET A 92 5.02 3.97 7.52
C MET A 92 4.65 4.83 6.30
N GLN A 93 4.84 6.14 6.37
CA GLN A 93 4.47 7.09 5.31
C GLN A 93 5.41 6.94 4.10
N ASP A 94 6.67 6.54 4.31
CA ASP A 94 7.62 6.14 3.25
C ASP A 94 7.25 4.80 2.58
N ALA A 95 6.14 4.17 2.98
CA ALA A 95 5.53 3.08 2.23
C ALA A 95 4.53 3.53 1.17
N ILE A 96 4.25 4.83 1.12
CA ILE A 96 3.50 5.46 0.06
C ILE A 96 4.51 5.79 -1.03
N LEU A 97 4.28 5.20 -2.21
CA LEU A 97 5.10 5.32 -3.41
C LEU A 97 5.54 6.78 -3.63
N THR A 98 6.81 7.10 -3.41
CA THR A 98 7.42 8.29 -4.01
C THR A 98 7.74 7.96 -5.46
N PRO A 99 6.97 8.43 -6.46
CA PRO A 99 7.31 8.22 -7.86
C PRO A 99 8.62 8.95 -8.14
N ARG A 100 9.65 8.20 -8.57
CA ARG A 100 10.88 8.76 -9.12
C ARG A 100 10.72 8.78 -10.63
N PHE A 101 10.45 9.95 -11.17
CA PHE A 101 10.54 10.22 -12.61
C PHE A 101 12.01 10.38 -13.02
#